data_AF-A0A8T3R140-F1
#
_entry.id   AF-A0A8T3R140-F1
#
_cell.length_a   1.000
_cell.length_b   1.000
_cell.length_c   1.000
_cell.angle_alpha   90.00
_cell.angle_beta   90.00
_cell.angle_gamma   90.00
#
_symmetry.space_group_name_H-M   'P 1'
#
loop_
_entity.id
_entity.type
_entity.pdbx_description
1 polymer ?
#
loop_
_entity_poly.entity_id
_entity_poly.type
_entity_poly.pdbx_seq_one_letter_code
_entity_poly.pdbx_strand_id
1 'polypeptide(L)'
;MNLSYEAAEEQRDELVEQVAREIQLRGLTGPAVHFLEASRPYRALGANAMLFFDPVLNGVFGGDLASASEILADETGIELLIARLEETDDEITWDA
;
A
#
# COMPACT_ATOMS: atom_id res chain seq x y z
N MET A 1 8.83 24.18 8.46
CA MET A 1 8.87 22.74 8.17
C MET A 1 10.29 22.34 7.79
N ASN A 2 10.70 21.11 8.07
CA ASN A 2 12.08 20.62 7.94
C ASN A 2 12.24 19.84 6.63
N LEU A 3 13.26 20.16 5.83
CA LEU A 3 13.53 19.53 4.52
C LEU A 3 13.63 17.99 4.57
N SER A 4 14.05 17.42 5.71
CA SER A 4 14.13 15.97 5.90
C SER A 4 12.76 15.28 5.99
N TYR A 5 11.72 16.01 6.34
CA TYR A 5 10.37 15.47 6.44
C TYR A 5 9.73 15.40 5.05
N GLU A 6 9.84 16.46 4.26
CA GLU A 6 9.35 16.52 2.87
C GLU A 6 9.94 15.39 2.01
N ALA A 7 11.24 15.13 2.10
CA ALA A 7 11.87 14.03 1.38
C ALA A 7 11.35 12.63 1.77
N ALA A 8 10.94 12.44 3.03
CA ALA A 8 10.36 11.19 3.49
C ALA A 8 8.91 11.01 3.01
N GLU A 9 8.16 12.12 2.87
CA GLU A 9 6.81 12.08 2.29
C GLU A 9 6.87 11.77 0.80
N GLU A 10 7.76 12.42 0.05
CA GLU A 10 7.98 12.15 -1.38
C GLU A 10 8.36 10.69 -1.62
N GLN A 11 9.29 10.14 -0.83
CA GLN A 11 9.68 8.73 -0.91
C GLN A 11 8.47 7.79 -0.68
N ARG A 12 7.62 8.09 0.31
CA ARG A 12 6.43 7.29 0.59
C ARG A 12 5.42 7.37 -0.55
N ASP A 13 5.18 8.56 -1.10
CA ASP A 13 4.24 8.77 -2.19
C ASP A 13 4.68 8.01 -3.46
N GLU A 14 5.99 8.01 -3.76
CA GLU A 14 6.57 7.21 -4.86
C GLU A 14 6.35 5.71 -4.66
N LEU A 15 6.56 5.21 -3.43
CA LEU A 15 6.34 3.81 -3.10
C LEU A 15 4.86 3.42 -3.22
N VAL A 16 3.95 4.28 -2.73
CA VAL A 16 2.50 4.09 -2.87
C VAL A 16 2.11 3.95 -4.33
N GLU A 17 2.61 4.83 -5.20
CA GLU A 17 2.33 4.77 -6.63
C GLU A 17 2.87 3.50 -7.28
N GLN A 18 4.10 3.08 -6.93
CA GLN A 18 4.70 1.85 -7.45
C GLN A 18 3.88 0.62 -7.05
N VAL A 19 3.49 0.52 -5.78
CA VAL A 19 2.75 -0.64 -5.26
C VAL A 19 1.32 -0.66 -5.81
N ALA A 20 0.64 0.49 -5.87
CA ALA A 20 -0.70 0.60 -6.46
C ALA A 20 -0.69 0.12 -7.93
N ARG A 21 0.30 0.55 -8.71
CA ARG A 21 0.45 0.14 -10.12
C ARG A 21 0.61 -1.37 -10.27
N GLU A 22 1.44 -2.01 -9.44
CA GLU A 22 1.64 -3.46 -9.49
C GLU A 22 0.38 -4.25 -9.12
N ILE A 23 -0.39 -3.78 -8.13
CA ILE A 23 -1.69 -4.39 -7.76
C ILE A 23 -2.67 -4.31 -8.94
N GLN A 24 -2.75 -3.15 -9.58
CA GLN A 24 -3.65 -2.91 -10.71
C GLN A 24 -3.27 -3.74 -11.93
N LEU A 25 -1.98 -3.81 -12.28
CA LEU A 25 -1.48 -4.63 -13.40
C LEU A 25 -1.84 -6.11 -13.24
N ARG A 26 -2.01 -6.58 -11.99
CA ARG A 26 -2.38 -7.96 -11.67
C ARG A 26 -3.90 -8.16 -11.53
N GLY A 27 -4.70 -7.10 -11.62
CA GLY A 27 -6.15 -7.16 -11.41
C GLY A 27 -6.54 -7.48 -9.96
N LEU A 28 -5.72 -7.06 -8.99
CA LEU A 28 -5.87 -7.41 -7.57
C LEU A 28 -6.40 -6.26 -6.70
N THR A 29 -6.89 -5.17 -7.30
CA THR A 29 -7.36 -3.96 -6.59
C THR A 29 -8.35 -4.28 -5.47
N GLY A 30 -9.49 -4.90 -5.79
CA GLY A 30 -10.53 -5.25 -4.80
C GLY A 30 -10.01 -6.13 -3.64
N PRO A 31 -9.35 -7.27 -3.92
CA PRO A 31 -8.72 -8.09 -2.88
C PRO A 31 -7.70 -7.34 -2.02
N ALA A 32 -6.89 -6.47 -2.62
CA ALA A 32 -5.88 -5.69 -1.89
C ALA A 32 -6.53 -4.66 -0.96
N VAL A 33 -7.51 -3.89 -1.44
CA VAL A 33 -8.27 -2.94 -0.60
C VAL A 33 -8.91 -3.67 0.58
N HIS A 34 -9.59 -4.78 0.34
CA HIS A 34 -10.23 -5.56 1.41
C HIS A 34 -9.22 -6.07 2.46
N PHE A 35 -8.04 -6.51 2.01
CA PHE A 35 -6.98 -6.94 2.91
C PHE A 35 -6.42 -5.79 3.76
N LEU A 36 -6.16 -4.63 3.14
CA LEU A 36 -5.64 -3.44 3.83
C LEU A 36 -6.66 -2.89 4.84
N GLU A 37 -7.95 -2.89 4.50
CA GLU A 37 -9.05 -2.56 5.40
C GLU A 37 -9.13 -3.52 6.60
N ALA A 38 -9.06 -4.83 6.34
CA ALA A 38 -9.05 -5.85 7.38
C ALA A 38 -7.82 -5.76 8.31
N SER A 39 -6.74 -5.11 7.86
CA SER A 39 -5.52 -4.91 8.64
C SER A 39 -5.61 -3.75 9.65
N ARG A 40 -6.63 -2.87 9.56
CA ARG A 40 -6.83 -1.70 10.44
C ARG A 40 -6.69 -2.00 11.95
N PRO A 41 -7.24 -3.09 12.51
CA PRO A 41 -7.10 -3.41 13.95
C PRO A 41 -5.65 -3.63 14.41
N TYR A 42 -4.74 -3.93 13.49
CA TYR A 42 -3.36 -4.31 13.80
C TYR A 42 -2.35 -3.18 13.58
N ARG A 43 -2.79 -2.00 13.11
CA ARG A 43 -1.88 -0.87 12.79
C ARG A 43 -1.08 -0.37 13.98
N ALA A 44 -1.62 -0.49 15.19
CA ALA A 44 -0.91 -0.17 16.44
C ALA A 44 0.33 -1.05 16.70
N LEU A 45 0.47 -2.19 16.01
CA LEU A 45 1.61 -3.09 16.13
C LEU A 45 2.79 -2.68 15.22
N GLY A 46 2.58 -1.72 14.32
CA GLY A 46 3.59 -1.19 13.40
C GLY A 46 4.19 -2.25 12.47
N ALA A 47 5.39 -1.97 11.96
CA ALA A 47 6.12 -2.82 11.00
C ALA A 47 6.27 -4.30 11.42
N ASN A 48 6.25 -4.63 12.72
CA ASN A 48 6.40 -6.01 13.20
C ASN A 48 5.16 -6.88 12.92
N ALA A 49 3.96 -6.30 12.79
CA ALA A 49 2.77 -7.06 12.39
C ALA A 49 2.80 -7.43 10.90
N MET A 50 3.53 -6.69 10.08
CA MET A 50 3.61 -6.94 8.65
C MET A 50 4.44 -8.17 8.29
N LEU A 51 5.43 -8.53 9.12
CA LEU A 51 6.16 -9.80 9.01
C LEU A 51 5.24 -11.04 9.14
N PHE A 52 4.08 -10.91 9.79
CA PHE A 52 3.08 -11.97 9.88
C PHE A 52 2.33 -12.17 8.53
N PHE A 53 2.19 -11.12 7.74
CA PHE A 53 1.52 -11.13 6.44
C PHE A 53 2.47 -11.39 5.25
N ASP A 54 3.78 -11.45 5.51
CA ASP A 54 4.86 -11.71 4.55
C ASP A 54 4.56 -12.84 3.53
N PRO A 55 4.03 -14.03 3.89
CA PRO A 55 3.80 -15.10 2.91
C PRO A 55 2.77 -14.73 1.83
N VAL A 56 1.75 -13.96 2.20
CA VAL A 56 0.71 -13.48 1.27
C VAL A 56 1.28 -12.35 0.41
N LEU A 57 2.02 -11.44 1.05
CA LEU A 57 2.62 -10.30 0.36
C LEU A 57 3.67 -10.76 -0.67
N ASN A 58 4.51 -11.73 -0.34
CA ASN A 58 5.55 -12.23 -1.24
C ASN A 58 4.96 -12.90 -2.49
N GLY A 59 3.83 -13.63 -2.33
CA GLY A 59 3.10 -14.25 -3.43
C GLY A 59 2.30 -13.28 -4.30
N VAL A 60 1.83 -12.16 -3.72
CA VAL A 60 1.02 -11.14 -4.43
C VAL A 60 1.88 -10.03 -5.04
N PHE A 61 2.96 -9.64 -4.37
CA PHE A 61 3.80 -8.50 -4.73
C PHE A 61 5.08 -8.85 -5.48
N GLY A 62 5.50 -10.13 -5.51
CA GLY A 62 6.58 -10.58 -6.39
C GLY A 62 8.00 -10.27 -5.89
N GLY A 63 8.20 -10.21 -4.58
CA GLY A 63 9.52 -10.21 -3.96
C GLY A 63 10.16 -8.84 -3.70
N ASP A 64 9.57 -7.71 -4.13
CA ASP A 64 9.99 -6.38 -3.66
C ASP A 64 9.37 -6.05 -2.30
N LEU A 65 9.80 -6.84 -1.32
CA LEU A 65 9.33 -6.83 0.07
C LEU A 65 9.67 -5.54 0.82
N ALA A 66 10.69 -4.81 0.35
CA ALA A 66 11.14 -3.56 0.97
C ALA A 66 10.06 -2.48 0.83
N SER A 67 9.57 -2.26 -0.38
CA SER A 67 8.53 -1.28 -0.72
C SER A 67 7.22 -1.55 0.03
N ALA A 68 6.77 -2.81 0.07
CA ALA A 68 5.58 -3.18 0.80
C ALA A 68 5.76 -3.03 2.33
N SER A 69 6.91 -3.44 2.87
CA SER A 69 7.16 -3.30 4.31
C SER A 69 7.21 -1.83 4.74
N GLU A 70 7.73 -0.94 3.89
CA GLU A 70 7.85 0.49 4.18
C GLU A 70 6.49 1.21 4.18
N ILE A 71 5.64 0.95 3.17
CA ILE A 71 4.27 1.51 3.14
C ILE A 71 3.44 1.00 4.30
N LEU A 72 3.62 -0.28 4.66
CA LEU A 72 2.82 -0.93 5.69
C LEU A 72 3.40 -0.72 7.11
N ALA A 73 4.55 -0.07 7.25
CA ALA A 73 5.18 0.24 8.53
C ALA A 73 4.45 1.34 9.31
N ASP A 74 3.74 2.22 8.60
CA ASP A 74 3.01 3.34 9.19
C ASP A 74 1.55 3.39 8.69
N GLU A 75 0.65 3.96 9.51
CA GLU A 75 -0.78 4.04 9.21
C GLU A 75 -1.11 4.92 8.01
N THR A 76 -0.33 5.99 7.79
CA THR A 76 -0.48 6.94 6.67
C THR A 76 -0.17 6.27 5.35
N GLY A 77 0.90 5.48 5.24
CA GLY A 77 1.22 4.73 4.04
C GLY A 77 0.09 3.77 3.63
N ILE A 78 -0.52 3.09 4.60
CA ILE A 78 -1.66 2.19 4.34
C ILE A 78 -2.88 2.98 3.84
N GLU A 79 -3.25 4.11 4.48
CA GLU A 79 -4.38 4.93 4.01
C GLU A 79 -4.14 5.52 2.62
N LEU A 80 -2.93 6.00 2.34
CA LEU A 80 -2.56 6.52 1.02
C LEU A 80 -2.68 5.44 -0.05
N LEU A 81 -2.24 4.22 0.24
CA LEU A 81 -2.37 3.09 -0.68
C LEU A 81 -3.82 2.70 -0.94
N ILE A 82 -4.67 2.67 0.10
CA ILE A 82 -6.12 2.40 -0.06
C ILE A 82 -6.74 3.47 -0.95
N ALA A 83 -6.55 4.75 -0.62
CA ALA A 83 -7.11 5.87 -1.38
C ALA A 83 -6.68 5.82 -2.86
N ARG A 84 -5.39 5.58 -3.12
CA ARG A 84 -4.87 5.51 -4.49
C ARG A 84 -5.46 4.35 -5.30
N LEU A 85 -5.68 3.20 -4.66
CA LEU A 85 -6.31 2.04 -5.30
C LEU A 85 -7.79 2.31 -5.62
N GLU A 86 -8.52 2.97 -4.73
CA GLU A 86 -9.93 3.34 -4.91
C GLU A 86 -10.11 4.40 -5.99
N GLU A 87 -9.26 5.44 -6.02
CA GLU A 87 -9.30 6.49 -7.06
C GLU A 87 -9.20 5.90 -8.47
N THR A 88 -8.34 4.91 -8.67
CA THR A 88 -8.14 4.31 -9.99
C THR A 88 -9.30 3.38 -10.39
N ASP A 89 -9.88 2.66 -9.42
CA ASP A 89 -11.02 1.78 -9.69
C ASP A 89 -12.26 2.61 -10.07
N ASP A 90 -12.45 3.76 -9.41
CA ASP A 90 -13.47 4.73 -9.78
C ASP A 90 -13.24 5.31 -11.18
N GLU A 91 -12.01 5.72 -11.53
CA GLU A 91 -11.68 6.18 -12.90
C GLU A 91 -12.02 5.13 -13.97
N ILE A 92 -11.66 3.86 -13.74
CA ILE A 92 -11.97 2.75 -14.67
C ILE A 92 -13.50 2.54 -14.79
N THR A 93 -14.24 2.73 -13.71
CA THR A 93 -15.69 2.53 -13.68
C THR A 93 -16.46 3.65 -14.40
N TRP A 94 -15.92 4.88 -14.39
CA TRP A 94 -16.53 6.03 -15.06
C TRP A 94 -16.24 6.12 -16.57
N ASP A 95 -15.21 5.42 -17.05
CA ASP A 95 -14.82 5.36 -18.47
C ASP A 95 -15.49 4.22 -19.28
N ALA A 96 -16.38 3.42 -18.67
CA ALA A 96 -17.07 2.27 -19.27
C ALA A 96 -18.56 2.52 -19.59
#